data_AF-A0A8X7PZQ3-F1
#
_entry.id   AF-A0A8X7PZQ3-F1
#
_cell.length_a   1.000
_cell.length_b   1.000
_cell.length_c   1.000
_cell.angle_alpha   90.00
_cell.angle_beta   90.00
_cell.angle_gamma   90.00
#
_symmetry.space_group_name_H-M   'P 1'
#
loop_
_entity.id
_entity.type
_entity.pdbx_description
1 polymer ?
#
loop_
_entity_poly.entity_id
_entity_poly.type
_entity_poly.pdbx_seq_one_letter_code
_entity_poly.pdbx_strand_id
1 'polypeptide(L)'
;VFNCFGRQFCLHFEAFQLGMAPVYMAFLRFMGDENEAKKFSYSLEVGAHGRKLTWQGIPRSIRDSHRKVRDSQDGLIIPRNLALYFSGGDRQELKLRVTGRIWKEE
;
A
#
# COMPACT_ATOMS: atom_id res chain seq x y z
N VAL A 1 -3.22 -8.95 -8.02
CA VAL A 1 -3.25 -8.12 -9.24
C VAL A 1 -4.70 -7.79 -9.54
N PHE A 2 -4.98 -6.57 -9.97
CA PHE A 2 -6.33 -6.05 -10.23
C PHE A 2 -6.40 -5.42 -11.61
N ASN A 3 -7.53 -5.58 -12.29
CA ASN A 3 -7.85 -4.83 -13.49
C ASN A 3 -8.68 -3.59 -13.14
N CYS A 4 -8.27 -2.42 -13.61
CA CYS A 4 -9.02 -1.18 -13.49
C CYS A 4 -8.76 -0.31 -14.72
N PHE A 5 -9.80 0.29 -15.31
CA PHE A 5 -9.70 1.08 -16.54
C PHE A 5 -8.99 0.38 -17.71
N GLY A 6 -9.12 -0.95 -17.82
CA GLY A 6 -8.44 -1.75 -18.85
C GLY A 6 -6.93 -1.89 -18.63
N ARG A 7 -6.41 -1.50 -17.46
CA ARG A 7 -5.00 -1.63 -17.07
C ARG A 7 -4.85 -2.52 -15.85
N GLN A 8 -3.65 -3.06 -15.66
CA GLN A 8 -3.35 -3.98 -14.56
C GLN A 8 -2.54 -3.28 -13.46
N PHE A 9 -2.92 -3.50 -12.21
CA PHE A 9 -2.27 -2.96 -11.02
C PHE A 9 -1.92 -4.08 -10.05
N CYS A 10 -0.77 -3.99 -9.39
CA CYS A 10 -0.30 -4.97 -8.43
C CYS A 10 -0.20 -4.32 -7.04
N LEU A 11 -1.05 -4.75 -6.11
CA LEU A 11 -0.87 -4.42 -4.69
C LEU A 11 0.25 -5.29 -4.15
N HIS A 12 1.23 -4.63 -3.56
CA HIS A 12 2.25 -5.25 -2.77
C HIS A 12 1.91 -5.09 -1.29
N PHE A 13 2.13 -6.13 -0.51
CA PHE A 13 2.04 -6.11 0.94
C PHE A 13 3.21 -6.92 1.49
N GLU A 14 4.09 -6.30 2.26
CA GLU A 14 5.27 -6.95 2.83
C GLU A 14 5.52 -6.49 4.27
N ALA A 15 6.27 -7.30 5.01
CA ALA A 15 6.79 -6.97 6.33
C ALA A 15 8.30 -6.77 6.23
N PHE A 16 8.84 -5.73 6.87
CA PHE A 16 10.29 -5.48 6.94
C PHE A 16 10.67 -4.70 8.21
N GLN A 17 11.97 -4.53 8.43
CA GLN A 17 12.50 -3.71 9.52
C GLN A 17 12.80 -2.31 9.00
N LEU A 18 12.14 -1.31 9.57
CA LEU A 18 12.48 0.10 9.36
C LEU A 18 13.40 0.53 10.49
N GLY A 19 14.71 0.49 10.25
CA GLY A 19 15.72 0.56 11.31
C GLY A 19 15.60 -0.67 12.22
N MET A 20 15.20 -0.47 13.47
CA MET A 20 14.94 -1.55 14.44
C MET A 20 13.44 -1.83 14.65
N ALA A 21 12.55 -1.13 13.94
CA ALA A 21 11.11 -1.23 14.13
C ALA A 21 10.47 -2.18 13.10
N PRO A 22 9.75 -3.22 13.53
CA PRO A 22 8.98 -4.07 12.61
C PRO A 22 7.78 -3.29 12.07
N VAL A 23 7.68 -3.22 10.74
CA VAL A 23 6.59 -2.56 10.04
C VAL A 23 6.00 -3.46 8.96
N TYR A 24 4.76 -3.19 8.60
CA TYR A 24 4.16 -3.65 7.36
C TYR A 24 4.12 -2.49 6.37
N MET A 25 4.16 -2.77 5.08
CA MET A 25 3.98 -1.76 4.06
C MET A 25 3.07 -2.28 2.95
N ALA A 26 2.17 -1.41 2.51
CA ALA A 26 1.28 -1.64 1.39
C ALA A 26 1.46 -0.55 0.34
N PHE A 27 1.57 -0.91 -0.93
CA PHE A 27 1.62 0.06 -2.02
C PHE A 27 1.13 -0.56 -3.33
N LEU A 28 0.67 0.29 -4.25
CA LEU A 28 0.19 -0.13 -5.55
C LEU A 28 1.24 0.15 -6.62
N ARG A 29 1.48 -0.84 -7.50
CA ARG A 29 2.30 -0.67 -8.71
C ARG A 29 1.46 -0.82 -9.97
N PHE A 30 1.76 -0.01 -10.96
CA PHE A 30 1.15 -0.05 -12.29
C PHE A 30 1.93 -0.99 -13.21
N MET A 31 1.25 -1.94 -13.88
CA MET A 31 1.88 -2.86 -14.82
C MET A 31 2.05 -2.23 -16.21
N GLY A 32 2.92 -1.22 -16.28
CA GLY A 32 3.31 -0.51 -17.49
C GLY A 32 4.47 0.44 -17.19
N ASP A 33 4.67 1.47 -18.02
CA ASP A 33 5.73 2.46 -17.78
C ASP A 33 5.30 3.59 -16.83
N GLU A 34 6.26 4.45 -16.47
CA GLU A 34 6.05 5.55 -15.53
C GLU A 34 5.15 6.67 -16.08
N ASN A 35 5.21 6.93 -17.39
CA ASN A 35 4.41 8.00 -18.01
C ASN A 35 2.92 7.62 -18.06
N GLU A 36 2.62 6.34 -18.29
CA GLU A 36 1.27 5.82 -18.17
C GLU A 36 0.81 5.77 -16.71
N ALA A 37 1.70 5.42 -15.78
CA ALA A 37 1.36 5.34 -14.36
C ALA A 37 0.92 6.70 -13.78
N LYS A 38 1.54 7.80 -14.22
CA LYS A 38 1.21 9.19 -13.85
C LYS A 38 -0.21 9.63 -14.21
N LYS A 39 -0.91 8.89 -15.07
CA LYS A 39 -2.32 9.13 -15.41
C LYS A 39 -3.30 8.62 -14.35
N PHE A 40 -2.78 7.93 -13.33
CA PHE A 40 -3.58 7.33 -12.28
C PHE A 40 -3.08 7.79 -10.92
N SER A 41 -4.03 7.90 -10.00
CA SER A 41 -3.75 8.01 -8.58
C SER A 41 -4.45 6.89 -7.84
N TYR A 42 -3.95 6.58 -6.65
CA TYR A 42 -4.53 5.59 -5.78
C TYR A 42 -4.54 6.04 -4.33
N SER A 43 -5.40 5.40 -3.54
CA SER A 43 -5.34 5.45 -2.10
C SER A 43 -5.32 4.05 -1.50
N LEU A 44 -4.62 3.89 -0.39
CA LEU A 44 -4.71 2.71 0.49
C LEU A 44 -5.02 3.18 1.90
N GLU A 45 -5.83 2.41 2.60
CA GLU A 45 -6.31 2.74 3.93
C GLU A 45 -6.38 1.47 4.79
N VAL A 46 -5.96 1.60 6.04
CA VAL A 46 -6.26 0.65 7.13
C VAL A 46 -6.95 1.39 8.25
N GLY A 47 -7.93 0.77 8.90
CA GLY A 47 -8.67 1.43 9.96
C GLY A 47 -9.60 0.52 10.74
N ALA A 48 -9.85 0.91 12.00
CA ALA A 48 -10.77 0.28 12.94
C ALA A 48 -11.13 1.26 14.06
N HIS A 49 -12.29 1.05 14.70
CA HIS A 49 -12.73 1.83 15.87
C HIS A 49 -12.66 3.36 15.65
N GLY A 50 -13.11 3.85 14.50
CA GLY A 50 -13.12 5.28 14.16
C GLY A 50 -11.74 5.91 13.89
N ARG A 51 -10.66 5.11 13.87
CA ARG A 51 -9.31 5.56 13.50
C ARG A 51 -8.88 4.92 12.20
N LYS A 52 -8.10 5.65 11.40
CA LYS A 52 -7.55 5.15 10.14
C LYS A 52 -6.21 5.79 9.79
N LEU A 53 -5.42 5.06 9.01
CA LEU A 53 -4.25 5.57 8.29
C LEU A 53 -4.56 5.48 6.80
N THR A 54 -4.30 6.55 6.06
CA THR A 54 -4.52 6.61 4.62
C THR A 54 -3.24 7.08 3.94
N TRP A 55 -2.85 6.42 2.86
CA TRP A 55 -1.79 6.83 1.94
C TRP A 55 -2.40 7.13 0.58
N GLN A 56 -1.93 8.17 -0.10
CA GLN A 56 -2.35 8.53 -1.44
C GLN A 56 -1.15 8.90 -2.30
N GLY A 57 -1.18 8.55 -3.58
CA GLY A 57 -0.13 8.92 -4.52
C GLY A 57 -0.31 8.29 -5.90
N ILE A 58 0.73 8.41 -6.72
CA ILE A 58 0.81 7.81 -8.05
C ILE A 58 1.39 6.39 -7.92
N PRO A 59 0.80 5.36 -8.55
CA PRO A 59 1.35 4.01 -8.48
C PRO A 59 2.71 3.96 -9.21
N ARG A 60 3.70 3.29 -8.61
CA ARG A 60 5.01 3.11 -9.25
C ARG A 60 4.93 2.12 -10.41
N SER A 61 5.70 2.35 -11.48
CA SER A 61 5.80 1.37 -12.57
C SER A 61 6.32 0.01 -12.05
N ILE A 62 5.84 -1.09 -12.63
CA ILE A 62 6.35 -2.44 -12.35
C ILE A 62 7.83 -2.60 -12.73
N ARG A 63 8.35 -1.72 -13.60
CA ARG A 63 9.77 -1.65 -13.97
C ARG A 63 10.65 -1.21 -12.80
N ASP A 64 10.10 -0.46 -11.84
CA ASP A 64 10.74 -0.24 -10.55
C ASP A 64 10.58 -1.50 -9.67
N SER A 65 11.69 -1.98 -9.12
CA SER A 65 11.67 -3.10 -8.19
C SER A 65 10.89 -2.75 -6.93
N HIS A 66 10.15 -3.71 -6.37
CA HIS A 66 9.41 -3.50 -5.11
C HIS A 66 10.35 -3.05 -3.98
N ARG A 67 11.60 -3.55 -3.97
CA ARG A 67 12.65 -3.15 -3.02
C ARG A 67 12.96 -1.65 -3.10
N LYS A 68 13.07 -1.09 -4.31
CA LYS A 68 13.31 0.36 -4.48
C LYS A 68 12.17 1.19 -3.89
N VAL A 69 10.92 0.77 -4.08
CA VAL A 69 9.73 1.43 -3.51
C VAL A 69 9.72 1.35 -1.98
N ARG A 70 10.04 0.16 -1.43
CA ARG A 70 10.16 -0.07 0.00
C ARG A 70 11.27 0.76 0.65
N ASP A 71 12.46 0.73 0.07
CA ASP A 71 13.65 1.39 0.63
C ASP A 71 13.49 2.92 0.59
N SER A 72 12.75 3.45 -0.39
CA SER A 72 12.34 4.87 -0.43
C SER A 72 11.09 5.19 0.41
N GLN A 73 10.49 4.19 1.08
CA GLN A 73 9.31 4.34 1.93
C GLN A 73 8.10 4.96 1.19
N ASP A 74 7.98 4.68 -0.11
CA ASP A 74 6.96 5.25 -1.00
C ASP A 74 5.67 4.40 -0.99
N GLY A 75 4.97 4.41 0.15
CA GLY A 75 3.78 3.60 0.38
C GLY A 75 3.21 3.72 1.79
N LEU A 76 2.08 3.03 2.02
CA LEU A 76 1.43 2.99 3.33
C LEU A 76 2.25 2.14 4.30
N ILE A 77 3.00 2.80 5.18
CA ILE A 77 3.74 2.14 6.27
C ILE A 77 2.86 2.03 7.51
N ILE A 78 2.81 0.82 8.08
CA ILE A 78 1.95 0.47 9.21
C ILE A 78 2.84 -0.17 10.28
N PRO A 79 3.18 0.57 11.34
CA PRO A 79 3.85 0.01 12.51
C PRO A 79 3.12 -1.22 13.06
N ARG A 80 3.86 -2.25 13.48
CA ARG A 80 3.26 -3.52 13.93
C ARG A 80 2.19 -3.34 15.01
N ASN A 81 2.40 -2.45 15.97
CA ASN A 81 1.43 -2.14 17.02
C ASN A 81 0.11 -1.57 16.45
N LEU A 82 0.18 -0.71 15.44
CA LEU A 82 -1.01 -0.18 14.76
C LEU A 82 -1.69 -1.24 13.90
N ALA A 83 -0.92 -2.11 13.22
CA ALA A 83 -1.47 -3.21 12.46
C ALA A 83 -2.27 -4.19 13.35
N LEU A 84 -1.75 -4.50 14.54
CA LEU A 84 -2.45 -5.32 15.55
C LEU A 84 -3.67 -4.59 16.13
N TYR A 85 -3.56 -3.28 16.39
CA TYR A 85 -4.71 -2.47 16.80
C TYR A 85 -5.84 -2.50 15.76
N PHE A 86 -5.53 -2.34 14.48
CA PHE A 86 -6.51 -2.38 13.39
C PHE A 86 -7.05 -3.80 13.11
N SER A 87 -6.40 -4.84 13.62
CA SER A 87 -6.88 -6.22 13.50
C SER A 87 -8.05 -6.54 14.44
N GLY A 88 -8.31 -5.71 15.45
CA GLY A 88 -9.49 -5.79 16.33
C GLY A 88 -9.58 -7.01 17.25
N GLY A 89 -8.54 -7.87 17.28
CA GLY A 89 -8.48 -9.09 18.10
C GLY A 89 -7.60 -8.96 19.35
N ASP A 90 -7.17 -10.11 19.88
CA ASP A 90 -6.31 -10.26 21.07
C ASP A 90 -4.83 -9.86 20.85
N ARG A 91 -4.52 -9.29 19.68
CA ARG A 91 -3.17 -8.90 19.23
C ARG A 91 -2.20 -10.08 19.04
N GLN A 92 -2.69 -11.31 18.99
CA GLN A 92 -1.88 -12.49 18.65
C GLN A 92 -1.94 -12.79 17.15
N GLU A 93 -3.10 -12.61 16.53
CA GLU A 93 -3.29 -12.78 15.09
C GLU A 93 -3.28 -11.44 14.33
N LEU A 94 -2.58 -11.40 13.18
CA LEU A 94 -2.64 -10.26 12.27
C LEU A 94 -3.80 -10.48 11.28
N LYS A 95 -4.92 -9.77 11.48
CA LYS A 95 -6.08 -9.76 10.59
C LYS A 95 -6.34 -8.36 10.04
N LEU A 96 -5.42 -7.90 9.20
CA LEU A 96 -5.42 -6.54 8.67
C LEU A 96 -6.21 -6.45 7.36
N ARG A 97 -7.19 -5.53 7.30
CA ARG A 97 -7.91 -5.20 6.05
C ARG A 97 -7.35 -3.91 5.45
N VAL A 98 -6.72 -4.03 4.28
CA VAL A 98 -6.31 -2.90 3.46
C VAL A 98 -7.41 -2.63 2.42
N THR A 99 -7.96 -1.42 2.42
CA THR A 99 -8.93 -0.96 1.42
C THR A 99 -8.30 0.12 0.54
N GLY A 100 -8.68 0.19 -0.73
CA GLY A 100 -8.11 1.19 -1.62
C GLY A 100 -9.03 1.63 -2.73
N ARG A 101 -8.64 2.71 -3.40
CA ARG A 101 -9.31 3.26 -4.59
C ARG A 101 -8.25 3.59 -5.64
N ILE A 102 -8.64 3.50 -6.91
CA ILE A 102 -7.83 3.91 -8.06
C ILE A 102 -8.70 4.84 -8.89
N TRP A 103 -8.17 5.97 -9.32
CA TRP A 103 -8.85 6.89 -10.24
C TRP A 103 -7.87 7.42 -11.28
N LYS A 104 -8.39 7.93 -12.38
CA LYS A 104 -7.61 8.66 -13.38
C LYS A 104 -7.56 10.13 -13.00
N GLU A 105 -6.41 10.75 -13.17
CA GLU A 105 -6.29 12.21 -13.14
C GLU A 105 -6.77 12.75 -14.51
N GLU A 106 -7.50 13.86 -14.50
CA GLU A 106 -8.01 14.54 -15.71
C GLU A 106 -6.90 15.25 -16.50
#